data_AF-A0A166GHD6-F1
#
_entry.id   AF-A0A166GHD6-F1
#
_cell.length_a   1.000
_cell.length_b   1.000
_cell.length_c   1.000
_cell.angle_alpha   90.00
_cell.angle_beta   90.00
_cell.angle_gamma   90.00
#
_symmetry.space_group_name_H-M   'P 1'
#
loop_
_entity.id
_entity.type
_entity.pdbx_description
1 polymer ?
#
loop_
_entity_poly.entity_id
_entity_poly.type
_entity_poly.pdbx_seq_one_letter_code
_entity_poly.pdbx_strand_id
1 'polypeptide(L)'
;MMNLHCLIHEQVASYQQEALPWAKYWWQKWDKRTKFNWIVMNNGWPNDIDNIAKVLNNSGFAPPEHIRKDVLRRCKRYNYVWVGKNKVTRLEPHEIEYVMGYPDDHTSVLNTTYRHKCLKNVFQVNTVAYHLSVLKNLFPDGIKVLSLFFGIGRAQVLK
;
A
#
# COMPACT_ATOMS: atom_id res chain seq x y z
N MET A 1 12.99 -10.94 18.38
CA MET A 1 13.90 -9.77 18.44
C MET A 1 13.85 -9.15 17.06
N MET A 2 13.26 -7.96 16.87
CA MET A 2 13.36 -7.28 15.58
C MET A 2 14.75 -6.66 15.51
N ASN A 3 15.60 -7.21 14.65
CA ASN A 3 16.91 -6.63 14.39
C ASN A 3 16.70 -5.33 13.61
N LEU A 4 17.06 -4.18 14.21
CA LEU A 4 17.00 -2.87 13.54
C LEU A 4 17.82 -2.84 12.24
N HIS A 5 18.77 -3.77 12.09
CA HIS A 5 19.61 -3.91 10.91
C HIS A 5 18.82 -4.21 9.62
N CYS A 6 17.59 -4.73 9.71
CA CYS A 6 16.73 -4.98 8.54
C CYS A 6 15.83 -3.80 8.16
N LEU A 7 15.76 -2.72 8.96
CA LEU A 7 14.89 -1.57 8.69
C LEU A 7 15.55 -0.50 7.79
N ILE A 8 16.81 -0.70 7.38
CA ILE A 8 17.63 0.31 6.70
C ILE A 8 18.18 -0.19 5.36
N HIS A 9 17.69 -1.30 4.82
CA HIS A 9 18.03 -1.70 3.45
C HIS A 9 16.87 -1.37 2.51
N GLU A 10 17.17 -0.46 1.58
CA GLU A 10 16.31 0.06 0.51
C GLU A 10 15.09 0.88 0.94
N GLN A 11 15.19 2.21 0.72
CA GLN A 11 14.02 3.08 0.70
C GLN A 11 13.05 2.57 -0.39
N VAL A 12 12.00 1.86 0.01
CA VAL A 12 10.98 1.46 -0.97
C VAL A 12 10.26 2.71 -1.51
N ALA A 13 10.13 2.74 -2.83
CA ALA A 13 9.67 3.87 -3.61
C ALA A 13 8.39 4.50 -3.06
N SER A 14 8.46 5.81 -2.77
CA SER A 14 7.31 6.58 -2.27
C SER A 14 6.23 6.86 -3.33
N TYR A 15 6.49 6.47 -4.59
CA TYR A 15 5.67 6.79 -5.75
C TYR A 15 4.91 5.56 -6.27
N GLN A 16 3.60 5.67 -6.42
CA GLN A 16 2.72 4.56 -6.84
C GLN A 16 3.16 3.92 -8.16
N GLN A 17 3.65 4.73 -9.10
CA GLN A 17 4.06 4.29 -10.43
C GLN A 17 5.46 3.65 -10.45
N GLU A 18 6.30 3.97 -9.48
CA GLU A 18 7.59 3.29 -9.26
C GLU A 18 7.36 1.97 -8.54
N ALA A 19 6.44 1.96 -7.57
CA ALA A 19 6.09 0.76 -6.81
C ALA A 19 5.30 -0.27 -7.64
N LEU A 20 4.52 0.17 -8.63
CA LEU A 20 3.72 -0.70 -9.50
C LEU A 20 3.99 -0.37 -10.98
N PRO A 21 5.11 -0.86 -11.55
CA PRO A 21 5.48 -0.57 -12.94
C PRO A 21 4.39 -0.97 -13.94
N TRP A 22 3.67 -2.05 -13.66
CA TRP A 22 2.59 -2.55 -14.50
C TRP A 22 1.38 -1.60 -14.56
N ALA A 23 1.11 -0.84 -13.49
CA ALA A 23 -0.02 0.08 -13.42
C ALA A 23 0.21 1.35 -14.26
N LYS A 24 1.49 1.68 -14.53
CA LYS A 24 1.91 2.85 -15.29
C LYS A 24 1.30 2.87 -16.71
N TYR A 25 1.19 1.70 -17.34
CA TYR A 25 0.67 1.58 -18.71
C TYR A 25 -0.81 1.95 -18.83
N TRP A 26 -1.57 1.75 -17.76
CA TRP A 26 -3.03 1.96 -17.72
C TRP A 26 -3.43 3.26 -17.03
N TRP A 27 -2.45 4.02 -16.55
CA TRP A 27 -2.70 5.23 -15.78
C TRP A 27 -3.39 6.29 -16.62
N GLN A 28 -4.52 6.80 -16.12
CA GLN A 28 -5.30 7.79 -16.84
C GLN A 28 -4.58 9.15 -16.82
N LYS A 29 -4.55 9.85 -17.96
CA LYS A 29 -3.89 11.18 -18.08
C LYS A 29 -4.45 12.22 -17.09
N TRP A 30 -5.72 12.08 -16.72
CA TRP A 30 -6.43 12.92 -15.76
C TRP A 30 -6.27 12.48 -14.29
N ASP A 31 -5.70 11.30 -14.04
CA ASP A 31 -5.34 10.85 -12.70
C ASP A 31 -3.93 11.33 -12.34
N LYS A 32 -3.86 12.39 -11.52
CA LYS A 32 -2.59 12.99 -11.07
C LYS A 32 -2.06 12.42 -9.75
N ARG A 33 -2.62 11.30 -9.26
CA ARG A 33 -2.14 10.68 -8.03
C ARG A 33 -0.74 10.10 -8.27
N THR A 34 0.16 10.42 -7.35
CA THR A 34 1.54 9.92 -7.33
C THR A 34 1.84 9.13 -6.06
N LYS A 35 1.01 9.27 -5.01
CA LYS A 35 1.16 8.63 -3.70
C LYS A 35 -0.13 7.93 -3.28
N PHE A 36 -0.01 6.81 -2.58
CA PHE A 36 -1.13 6.17 -1.91
C PHE A 36 -1.55 6.99 -0.68
N ASN A 37 -2.83 6.96 -0.35
CA ASN A 37 -3.30 7.41 0.95
C ASN A 37 -3.03 6.33 2.01
N TRP A 38 -3.22 6.67 3.29
CA TRP A 38 -3.16 5.68 4.38
C TRP A 38 -4.03 4.45 4.04
N ILE A 39 -3.50 3.25 4.23
CA ILE A 39 -4.22 2.02 3.93
C ILE A 39 -5.32 1.84 4.98
N VAL A 40 -6.55 2.22 4.63
CA VAL A 40 -7.69 2.17 5.54
C VAL A 40 -8.31 0.76 5.56
N MET A 41 -8.92 0.38 6.68
CA MET A 41 -9.59 -0.92 6.83
C MET A 41 -10.78 -1.16 5.89
N ASN A 42 -11.24 -0.16 5.16
CA ASN A 42 -12.45 -0.23 4.35
C ASN A 42 -12.14 -0.79 2.94
N ASN A 43 -12.77 -1.91 2.59
CA ASN A 43 -12.61 -2.58 1.30
C ASN A 43 -13.29 -1.85 0.13
N GLY A 44 -13.99 -0.75 0.37
CA GLY A 44 -14.88 -0.18 -0.64
C GLY A 44 -16.30 -0.67 -0.51
N TRP A 45 -17.19 -0.06 -1.28
CA TRP A 45 -18.56 -0.53 -1.39
C TRP A 45 -18.59 -1.85 -2.17
N PRO A 46 -19.59 -2.73 -1.92
CA PRO A 46 -19.82 -3.89 -2.77
C PRO A 46 -19.90 -3.45 -4.24
N ASN A 47 -19.15 -4.13 -5.11
CA ASN A 47 -19.12 -3.88 -6.57
C ASN A 47 -18.66 -2.47 -6.97
N ASP A 48 -17.98 -1.70 -6.11
CA ASP A 48 -17.53 -0.35 -6.47
C ASP A 48 -16.58 -0.34 -7.69
N ILE A 49 -15.73 -1.35 -7.82
CA ILE A 49 -14.84 -1.55 -8.97
C ILE A 49 -15.66 -1.72 -10.26
N ASP A 50 -16.67 -2.58 -10.23
CA ASP A 50 -17.53 -2.85 -11.40
C ASP A 50 -18.37 -1.62 -11.75
N ASN A 51 -18.85 -0.89 -10.74
CA ASN A 51 -19.57 0.37 -10.92
C ASN A 51 -18.68 1.45 -11.57
N ILE A 52 -17.42 1.58 -11.13
CA ILE A 52 -16.46 2.50 -11.76
C ILE A 52 -16.26 2.12 -13.23
N ALA A 53 -16.04 0.84 -13.52
CA ALA A 53 -15.86 0.37 -14.89
C ALA A 53 -17.09 0.65 -15.76
N LYS A 54 -18.29 0.36 -15.26
CA LYS A 54 -19.57 0.62 -15.94
C LYS A 54 -19.76 2.11 -16.24
N VAL A 55 -19.56 2.98 -15.26
CA VAL A 55 -19.71 4.43 -15.43
C VAL A 55 -18.72 4.97 -16.45
N LEU A 56 -17.47 4.55 -16.41
CA LEU A 56 -16.44 4.99 -17.35
C LEU A 56 -16.71 4.49 -18.78
N ASN A 57 -17.12 3.23 -18.94
CA ASN A 57 -17.47 2.68 -20.26
C ASN A 57 -18.68 3.37 -20.89
N ASN A 58 -19.66 3.78 -20.08
CA ASN A 58 -20.83 4.53 -20.55
C ASN A 58 -20.53 5.99 -20.89
N SER A 59 -19.36 6.50 -20.50
CA SER A 59 -18.99 7.92 -20.70
C SER A 59 -18.27 8.19 -22.02
N GLY A 60 -18.08 7.17 -22.87
CA GLY A 60 -17.36 7.30 -24.14
C GLY A 60 -15.85 7.50 -23.97
N PHE A 61 -15.22 8.18 -24.93
CA PHE A 61 -13.77 8.36 -24.98
C PHE A 61 -13.21 9.31 -23.90
N ALA A 62 -14.02 10.26 -23.44
CA ALA A 62 -13.61 11.29 -22.49
C ALA A 62 -14.69 11.44 -21.40
N PRO A 63 -14.48 10.86 -20.21
CA PRO A 63 -15.46 10.97 -19.14
C PRO A 63 -15.64 12.44 -18.70
N PRO A 64 -16.89 12.90 -18.51
CA PRO A 64 -17.20 14.21 -17.95
C PRO A 64 -16.48 14.50 -16.64
N GLU A 65 -16.24 15.78 -16.34
CA GLU A 65 -15.44 16.19 -15.18
C GLU A 65 -16.01 15.70 -13.85
N HIS A 66 -17.33 15.72 -13.68
CA HIS A 66 -17.97 15.24 -12.46
C HIS A 66 -17.73 13.74 -12.25
N ILE A 67 -17.72 12.94 -13.32
CA ILE A 67 -17.41 11.50 -13.27
C ILE A 67 -15.94 11.30 -12.92
N ARG A 68 -15.03 12.03 -13.56
CA ARG A 68 -13.59 11.95 -13.25
C ARG A 68 -13.31 12.26 -11.79
N LYS A 69 -13.85 13.36 -11.27
CA LYS A 69 -13.71 13.75 -9.86
C LYS A 69 -14.25 12.68 -8.92
N ASP A 70 -15.40 12.12 -9.24
CA ASP A 70 -16.02 11.10 -8.41
C ASP A 70 -15.21 9.78 -8.40
N VAL A 71 -14.75 9.32 -9.57
CA VAL A 71 -13.87 8.15 -9.67
C VAL A 71 -12.57 8.39 -8.91
N LEU A 72 -11.91 9.54 -9.08
CA LEU A 72 -10.70 9.87 -8.31
C LEU A 72 -10.95 9.88 -6.81
N ARG A 73 -12.09 10.41 -6.36
CA ARG A 73 -12.46 10.42 -4.94
C ARG A 73 -12.53 9.00 -4.38
N ARG A 74 -13.16 8.07 -5.10
CA ARG A 74 -13.25 6.65 -4.72
C ARG A 74 -11.88 5.97 -4.77
N CYS A 75 -11.11 6.18 -5.84
CA CYS A 75 -9.77 5.63 -5.99
C CYS A 75 -8.82 6.14 -4.89
N LYS A 76 -8.91 7.40 -4.47
CA LYS A 76 -8.17 7.94 -3.32
C LYS A 76 -8.61 7.31 -2.00
N ARG A 77 -9.90 7.08 -1.81
CA ARG A 77 -10.43 6.54 -0.56
C ARG A 77 -10.03 5.08 -0.33
N TYR A 78 -9.99 4.29 -1.40
CA TYR A 78 -9.75 2.85 -1.34
C TYR A 78 -8.41 2.41 -1.94
N ASN A 79 -7.54 3.38 -2.27
CA ASN A 79 -6.25 3.14 -2.90
C ASN A 79 -6.32 2.29 -4.18
N TYR A 80 -7.39 2.45 -4.98
CA TYR A 80 -7.52 1.72 -6.24
C TYR A 80 -6.46 2.14 -7.25
N VAL A 81 -5.98 1.15 -8.01
CA VAL A 81 -4.97 1.27 -9.04
C VAL A 81 -5.51 0.82 -10.40
N TRP A 82 -4.97 1.36 -11.48
CA TRP A 82 -5.42 1.08 -12.84
C TRP A 82 -4.76 -0.19 -13.38
N VAL A 83 -5.56 -1.16 -13.81
CA VAL A 83 -5.11 -2.45 -14.40
C VAL A 83 -5.48 -2.59 -15.88
N GLY A 84 -6.29 -1.69 -16.40
CA GLY A 84 -6.83 -1.80 -17.75
C GLY A 84 -7.57 -0.54 -18.16
N LYS A 85 -7.96 -0.48 -19.44
CA LYS A 85 -8.84 0.57 -19.95
C LYS A 85 -10.12 0.60 -19.11
N ASN A 86 -10.37 1.73 -18.44
CA ASN A 86 -11.53 1.94 -17.57
C ASN A 86 -11.67 0.94 -16.41
N LYS A 87 -10.61 0.18 -16.09
CA LYS A 87 -10.64 -0.86 -15.06
C LYS A 87 -9.66 -0.55 -13.94
N VAL A 88 -10.17 -0.61 -12.72
CA VAL A 88 -9.40 -0.44 -11.50
C VAL A 88 -9.41 -1.73 -10.67
N THR A 89 -8.46 -1.89 -9.76
CA THR A 89 -8.43 -2.97 -8.79
C THR A 89 -7.93 -2.49 -7.42
N ARG A 90 -8.06 -3.36 -6.42
CA ARG A 90 -7.40 -3.23 -5.12
C ARG A 90 -5.97 -3.73 -5.21
N LEU A 91 -5.12 -3.22 -4.33
CA LEU A 91 -3.80 -3.77 -4.12
C LEU A 91 -3.90 -5.18 -3.54
N GLU A 92 -3.11 -6.10 -4.08
CA GLU A 92 -2.93 -7.43 -3.52
C GLU A 92 -2.04 -7.38 -2.25
N PRO A 93 -2.13 -8.38 -1.35
CA PRO A 93 -1.33 -8.38 -0.12
C PRO A 93 0.17 -8.18 -0.32
N HIS A 94 0.77 -8.81 -1.34
CA HIS A 94 2.19 -8.68 -1.63
C HIS A 94 2.56 -7.27 -2.13
N GLU A 95 1.67 -6.63 -2.88
CA GLU A 95 1.85 -5.24 -3.31
C GLU A 95 1.76 -4.27 -2.14
N ILE A 96 0.90 -4.57 -1.16
CA ILE A 96 0.81 -3.80 0.08
C ILE A 96 2.09 -3.98 0.91
N GLU A 97 2.61 -5.20 1.04
CA GLU A 97 3.89 -5.46 1.71
C GLU A 97 5.00 -4.61 1.10
N TYR A 98 5.15 -4.67 -0.22
CA TYR A 98 6.12 -3.89 -0.97
C TYR A 98 5.93 -2.38 -0.71
N VAL A 99 4.74 -1.83 -0.98
CA VAL A 99 4.45 -0.39 -0.79
C VAL A 99 4.70 0.09 0.65
N MET A 100 4.52 -0.78 1.65
CA MET A 100 4.71 -0.46 3.06
C MET A 100 6.16 -0.67 3.54
N GLY A 101 7.04 -1.20 2.69
CA GLY A 101 8.44 -1.47 2.99
C GLY A 101 8.68 -2.77 3.77
N TYR A 102 7.73 -3.71 3.70
CA TYR A 102 7.91 -5.05 4.25
C TYR A 102 8.61 -5.96 3.23
N PRO A 103 9.36 -6.98 3.69
CA PRO A 103 9.88 -8.01 2.79
C PRO A 103 8.76 -8.72 2.04
N ASP A 104 9.06 -9.20 0.83
CA ASP A 104 8.14 -10.04 0.08
C ASP A 104 7.75 -11.28 0.91
N ASP A 105 6.46 -11.64 0.85
CA ASP A 105 5.87 -12.77 1.56
C ASP A 105 5.93 -12.67 3.09
N HIS A 106 6.14 -11.48 3.67
CA HIS A 106 6.18 -11.29 5.12
C HIS A 106 4.91 -11.77 5.85
N THR A 107 3.75 -11.74 5.18
CA THR A 107 2.47 -12.22 5.71
C THR A 107 2.01 -13.54 5.10
N SER A 108 2.82 -14.20 4.27
CA SER A 108 2.46 -15.45 3.58
C SER A 108 2.03 -16.59 4.52
N VAL A 109 2.53 -16.58 5.76
CA VAL A 109 2.15 -17.52 6.83
C VAL A 109 0.71 -17.36 7.33
N LEU A 110 0.04 -16.26 6.97
CA LEU A 110 -1.35 -15.99 7.32
C LEU A 110 -2.27 -16.34 6.14
N ASN A 111 -3.49 -16.78 6.43
CA ASN A 111 -4.50 -16.94 5.38
C ASN A 111 -4.89 -15.57 4.79
N THR A 112 -5.41 -15.56 3.55
CA THR A 112 -5.69 -14.33 2.77
C THR A 112 -6.51 -13.27 3.50
N THR A 113 -7.50 -13.68 4.29
CA THR A 113 -8.35 -12.75 5.06
C THR A 113 -7.56 -12.07 6.17
N TYR A 114 -6.74 -12.84 6.90
CA TYR A 114 -5.90 -12.30 7.95
C TYR A 114 -4.73 -11.47 7.41
N ARG A 115 -4.17 -11.82 6.23
CA ARG A 115 -3.16 -11.00 5.53
C ARG A 115 -3.64 -9.57 5.35
N HIS A 116 -4.80 -9.40 4.72
CA HIS A 116 -5.39 -8.09 4.52
C HIS A 116 -5.64 -7.36 5.84
N LYS A 117 -6.24 -8.03 6.84
CA LYS A 117 -6.54 -7.42 8.14
C LYS A 117 -5.28 -6.92 8.85
N CYS A 118 -4.21 -7.70 8.82
CA CYS A 118 -2.95 -7.35 9.45
C CYS A 118 -2.26 -6.19 8.73
N LEU A 119 -2.16 -6.25 7.39
CA LEU A 119 -1.49 -5.22 6.57
C LEU A 119 -2.18 -3.84 6.63
N LYS A 120 -3.45 -3.79 7.02
CA LYS A 120 -4.18 -2.54 7.26
C LYS A 120 -3.82 -1.85 8.57
N ASN A 121 -3.24 -2.58 9.52
CA ASN A 121 -2.95 -2.10 10.88
C ASN A 121 -1.44 -2.00 11.16
N VAL A 122 -0.61 -2.14 10.13
CA VAL A 122 0.84 -2.01 10.27
C VAL A 122 1.34 -0.62 9.96
N PHE A 123 2.50 -0.31 10.53
CA PHE A 123 3.21 0.93 10.26
C PHE A 123 3.91 0.86 8.90
N GLN A 124 4.01 2.01 8.24
CA GLN A 124 4.91 2.14 7.09
C GLN A 124 6.36 2.12 7.59
N VAL A 125 7.15 1.16 7.14
CA VAL A 125 8.50 0.88 7.64
C VAL A 125 9.41 2.09 7.47
N ASN A 126 9.42 2.72 6.28
CA ASN A 126 10.27 3.88 5.98
C ASN A 126 10.02 5.07 6.92
N THR A 127 8.76 5.32 7.26
CA THR A 127 8.37 6.44 8.13
C THR A 127 8.86 6.21 9.56
N VAL A 128 8.68 4.99 10.08
CA VAL A 128 9.17 4.62 11.42
C VAL A 128 10.70 4.63 11.46
N ALA A 129 11.36 4.07 10.43
CA ALA A 129 12.81 4.05 10.31
C ALA A 129 13.40 5.47 10.29
N TYR A 130 12.77 6.42 9.59
CA TYR A 130 13.18 7.82 9.58
C TYR A 130 13.18 8.42 10.99
N HIS A 131 12.08 8.25 11.74
CA HIS A 131 12.01 8.78 13.12
C HIS A 131 12.97 8.08 14.09
N LEU A 132 13.23 6.78 13.91
CA LEU A 132 14.17 6.03 14.74
C LEU A 132 15.64 6.22 14.33
N SER A 133 15.92 6.80 13.16
CA SER A 133 17.29 6.96 12.64
C SER A 133 18.19 7.75 13.58
N VAL A 134 17.65 8.69 14.35
CA VAL A 134 18.39 9.49 15.35
C VAL A 134 19.00 8.61 16.46
N LEU A 135 18.40 7.46 16.74
CA LEU A 135 18.90 6.53 17.77
C LEU A 135 20.16 5.80 17.31
N LYS A 136 20.41 5.71 16.00
CA LYS A 136 21.55 4.98 15.42
C LYS A 136 22.89 5.51 15.94
N ASN A 137 23.01 6.84 16.05
CA ASN A 137 24.24 7.47 16.52
C ASN A 137 24.34 7.47 18.06
N LEU A 138 23.22 7.35 18.76
CA LEU A 138 23.15 7.37 20.22
C LEU A 138 23.43 5.99 20.83
N PHE A 139 23.12 4.93 20.10
CA PHE A 139 23.26 3.55 20.56
C PHE A 139 23.98 2.70 19.50
N PRO A 140 25.31 2.90 19.32
CA PRO A 140 26.08 2.22 18.28
C PRO A 140 26.12 0.69 18.46
N ASP A 141 26.05 0.22 19.71
CA ASP A 141 26.02 -1.22 20.05
C ASP A 141 24.61 -1.82 20.04
N GLY A 142 23.61 -1.03 19.63
CA GLY A 142 22.22 -1.45 19.51
C GLY A 142 21.33 -1.07 20.71
N ILE A 143 20.03 -1.30 20.54
CA ILE A 143 18.99 -0.97 21.51
C ILE A 143 18.13 -2.18 21.87
N LYS A 144 17.73 -2.27 23.14
CA LYS A 144 16.70 -3.22 23.59
C LYS A 144 15.35 -2.51 23.53
N VAL A 145 14.48 -2.97 22.64
CA VAL A 145 13.15 -2.38 22.42
C VAL A 145 12.07 -3.29 22.99
N LEU A 146 11.24 -2.75 23.88
CA LEU A 146 9.98 -3.36 24.27
C LEU A 146 8.88 -2.81 23.36
N SER A 147 8.29 -3.66 22.51
CA SER A 147 7.14 -3.29 21.68
C SER A 147 5.86 -3.87 22.27
N LEU A 148 4.89 -3.00 22.58
CA LEU A 148 3.65 -3.36 23.26
C LEU A 148 2.53 -3.78 22.29
N PHE A 149 2.69 -3.53 20.98
CA PHE A 149 1.71 -3.84 19.94
C PHE A 149 2.40 -4.40 18.69
N PHE A 150 2.98 -5.60 18.83
CA PHE A 150 3.89 -6.20 17.83
C PHE A 150 3.30 -6.41 16.42
N GLY A 151 1.98 -6.44 16.26
CA GLY A 151 1.34 -6.63 14.95
C GLY A 151 1.90 -7.84 14.17
N ILE A 152 2.43 -7.59 12.97
CA ILE A 152 3.05 -8.60 12.07
C ILE A 152 4.52 -8.89 12.42
N GLY A 153 5.15 -8.10 13.31
CA GLY A 153 6.58 -8.23 13.65
C GLY A 153 7.00 -9.56 14.30
N ARG A 154 6.08 -10.51 14.49
CA ARG A 154 6.33 -11.88 14.97
C ARG A 154 6.34 -12.94 13.86
N ALA A 155 5.93 -12.60 12.62
CA ALA A 155 5.96 -13.54 11.49
C ALA A 155 7.39 -13.94 11.08
N GLN A 156 8.41 -13.21 11.57
CA GLN A 156 9.82 -13.46 11.25
C GLN A 156 10.46 -14.57 12.10
N VAL A 157 9.79 -15.12 13.12
CA VAL A 157 10.39 -16.09 14.08
C VAL A 157 10.06 -17.55 13.75
N LEU A 158 9.55 -17.84 12.56
CA LEU A 158 9.27 -19.22 12.10
C LEU A 158 9.89 -19.51 10.73
N LYS A 159 11.16 -19.15 10.55
CA LYS A 159 12.06 -19.78 9.59
C LYS A 159 13.27 -20.30 10.33
#